data_AF-A0A3C0CRE5-F1
#
_entry.id   AF-A0A3C0CRE5-F1
#
_cell.length_a   1.000
_cell.length_b   1.000
_cell.length_c   1.000
_cell.angle_alpha   90.00
_cell.angle_beta   90.00
_cell.angle_gamma   90.00
#
_symmetry.space_group_name_H-M   'P 1'
#
loop_
_entity.id
_entity.type
_entity.pdbx_description
1 polymer ?
#
loop_
_entity_poly.entity_id
_entity_poly.type
_entity_poly.pdbx_seq_one_letter_code
_entity_poly.pdbx_strand_id
1 'polypeptide(L)'
;MANTSAKNTPARNAPKGTSAKKEGVFARAGKFLRETWIELKKTSWPNRDELQKSTLLVLAAVTAVTIWIGGLDYLLVLIARSINW
;
A
#
# COMPACT_ATOMS: atom_id res chain seq x y z
N MET A 1 -16.91 74.60 -14.04
CA MET A 1 -18.25 74.01 -13.89
C MET A 1 -18.09 72.66 -13.21
N ALA A 2 -18.57 72.58 -11.96
CA ALA A 2 -18.68 71.35 -11.20
C ALA A 2 -19.58 70.33 -11.91
N ASN A 3 -19.30 69.04 -11.81
CA ASN A 3 -20.24 68.07 -11.24
C ASN A 3 -19.64 66.65 -11.14
N THR A 4 -19.95 66.01 -10.01
CA THR A 4 -20.30 64.59 -9.83
C THR A 4 -19.20 63.56 -9.57
N SER A 5 -19.03 63.32 -8.26
CA SER A 5 -19.28 62.03 -7.58
C SER A 5 -18.36 60.88 -8.00
N ALA A 6 -17.32 60.59 -7.24
CA ALA A 6 -17.45 59.71 -6.07
C ALA A 6 -18.50 58.61 -6.31
N LYS A 7 -18.15 57.63 -7.15
CA LYS A 7 -18.92 56.40 -7.30
C LYS A 7 -18.23 55.31 -6.48
N ASN A 8 -18.81 55.07 -5.31
CA ASN A 8 -18.62 53.90 -4.47
C ASN A 8 -18.51 52.61 -5.31
N THR A 9 -17.35 51.96 -5.27
CA THR A 9 -17.26 50.50 -5.48
C THR A 9 -16.98 49.90 -4.10
N PRO A 10 -17.90 49.11 -3.54
CA PRO A 10 -17.76 48.60 -2.19
C PRO A 10 -16.57 47.65 -2.11
N ALA A 11 -15.63 47.98 -1.22
CA ALA A 11 -14.66 47.05 -0.69
C ALA A 11 -15.41 45.93 0.05
N ARG A 12 -15.73 44.81 -0.62
CA ARG A 12 -16.14 43.58 0.06
C ARG A 12 -15.94 42.34 -0.80
N ASN A 13 -14.71 41.88 -0.89
CA ASN A 13 -14.42 40.45 -1.00
C ASN A 13 -13.45 40.10 0.12
N ALA A 14 -14.01 40.06 1.34
CA ALA A 14 -13.36 39.39 2.45
C ALA A 14 -13.09 37.93 2.02
N PRO A 15 -11.88 37.38 2.21
CA PRO A 15 -11.70 35.94 2.10
C PRO A 15 -12.66 35.33 3.12
N LYS A 16 -13.66 34.58 2.65
CA LYS A 16 -14.51 33.76 3.50
C LYS A 16 -13.56 32.87 4.28
N GLY A 17 -13.35 33.24 5.55
CA GLY A 17 -12.64 32.42 6.51
C GLY A 17 -13.30 31.06 6.49
N THR A 18 -12.57 30.07 5.98
CA THR A 18 -12.92 28.66 6.16
C THR A 18 -12.81 28.43 7.65
N SER A 19 -13.98 28.55 8.28
CA SER A 19 -14.32 28.14 9.63
C SER A 19 -13.31 27.16 10.21
N ALA A 20 -12.64 27.60 11.27
CA ALA A 20 -11.90 26.78 12.21
C ALA A 20 -12.85 25.75 12.84
N LYS A 21 -13.21 24.72 12.06
CA LYS A 21 -13.90 23.53 12.54
C LYS A 21 -12.82 22.77 13.30
N LYS A 22 -12.91 22.74 14.62
CA LYS A 22 -12.07 21.90 15.50
C LYS A 22 -11.83 20.58 14.78
N GLU A 23 -10.59 20.32 14.36
CA GLU A 23 -10.25 19.12 13.62
C GLU A 23 -10.66 17.91 14.46
N GLY A 24 -11.79 17.30 14.12
CA GLY A 24 -12.20 16.05 14.75
C GLY A 24 -11.13 14.99 14.49
N VAL A 25 -11.00 14.02 15.39
CA VAL A 25 -10.05 12.91 15.26
C VAL A 25 -10.14 12.22 13.89
N PHE A 26 -11.35 12.17 13.31
CA PHE A 26 -11.61 11.71 11.94
C PHE A 26 -10.98 12.57 10.83
N ALA A 27 -10.98 13.89 10.97
CA ALA A 27 -10.35 14.80 10.00
C ALA A 27 -8.82 14.64 10.03
N ARG A 28 -8.24 14.43 11.21
CA ARG A 28 -6.81 14.12 11.36
C ARG A 28 -6.48 12.75 10.78
N ALA A 29 -7.24 11.71 11.12
CA ALA A 29 -7.04 10.36 10.58
C ALA A 29 -7.13 10.31 9.05
N GLY A 30 -8.09 11.02 8.46
CA GLY A 30 -8.20 11.14 6.99
C GLY A 30 -7.00 11.85 6.35
N LYS A 31 -6.42 12.84 7.02
CA LYS A 31 -5.18 13.51 6.59
C LYS A 31 -3.98 12.56 6.66
N PHE A 32 -3.81 11.82 7.75
CA PHE A 32 -2.74 10.83 7.91
C PHE A 32 -2.82 9.71 6.86
N LEU A 33 -4.01 9.12 6.64
CA LEU A 33 -4.20 8.08 5.61
C LEU A 33 -3.86 8.58 4.20
N ARG A 34 -4.20 9.85 3.91
CA ARG A 34 -3.87 10.48 2.63
C ARG A 34 -2.36 10.67 2.48
N GLU A 35 -1.67 11.10 3.54
CA GLU A 35 -0.21 11.25 3.57
C GLU A 35 0.48 9.88 3.40
N THR A 36 0.06 8.85 4.14
CA THR A 36 0.58 7.47 4.02
C THR A 36 0.34 6.90 2.61
N TRP A 37 -0.80 7.18 1.98
CA TRP A 37 -1.08 6.73 0.62
C TRP A 37 -0.18 7.41 -0.43
N ILE A 38 0.13 8.70 -0.21
CA ILE A 38 1.06 9.45 -1.07
C ILE A 38 2.48 8.88 -0.93
N GLU A 39 2.91 8.49 0.26
CA GLU A 39 4.20 7.83 0.48
C GLU A 39 4.24 6.40 -0.06
N LEU A 40 3.18 5.61 0.10
CA LEU A 40 3.04 4.28 -0.50
C LEU A 40 3.10 4.32 -2.03
N LYS A 41 2.63 5.40 -2.65
CA LYS A 41 2.82 5.64 -4.09
C LYS A 41 4.26 5.95 -4.49
N LYS A 42 5.09 6.45 -3.56
CA LYS A 42 6.54 6.63 -3.77
C LYS A 42 7.31 5.34 -3.56
N THR A 43 6.73 4.37 -2.86
CA THR A 43 7.26 3.01 -2.88
C THR A 43 7.20 2.55 -4.32
N SER A 44 8.38 2.39 -4.92
CA SER A 44 8.60 1.80 -6.23
C SER A 44 8.09 0.37 -6.17
N TRP A 45 6.77 0.21 -6.32
CA TRP A 45 6.14 -1.08 -6.29
C TRP A 45 6.75 -1.86 -7.44
N PRO A 46 7.45 -2.96 -7.12
CA PRO A 46 8.25 -3.69 -8.09
C PRO A 46 7.35 -4.07 -9.28
N ASN A 47 7.93 -3.97 -10.47
CA ASN A 47 7.19 -4.27 -11.69
C ASN A 47 6.61 -5.69 -11.58
N ARG A 48 5.36 -5.88 -12.06
CA ARG A 48 4.62 -7.13 -11.89
C ARG A 48 5.38 -8.35 -12.42
N ASP A 49 6.19 -8.15 -13.45
CA ASP A 49 7.01 -9.19 -14.06
C ASP A 49 8.13 -9.69 -13.12
N GLU A 50 8.71 -8.80 -12.32
CA GLU A 50 9.76 -9.15 -11.35
C GLU A 50 9.17 -9.90 -10.14
N LEU A 51 7.97 -9.50 -9.71
CA LEU A 51 7.20 -10.21 -8.69
C LEU A 51 6.84 -11.63 -9.14
N GLN A 52 6.45 -11.81 -10.39
CA GLN A 52 6.14 -13.14 -10.94
C GLN A 52 7.39 -14.02 -11.01
N LYS A 53 8.51 -13.48 -11.49
CA LYS A 53 9.78 -14.22 -11.58
C LYS A 53 10.29 -14.67 -10.21
N SER A 54 10.25 -13.79 -9.21
CA SER A 54 10.68 -14.12 -7.84
C SER A 54 9.76 -15.14 -7.19
N THR A 55 8.44 -15.04 -7.38
CA THR A 55 7.48 -16.04 -6.88
C THR A 55 7.67 -17.40 -7.56
N LEU A 56 7.90 -17.42 -8.88
CA LEU A 56 8.14 -18.65 -9.62
C LEU A 56 9.40 -19.36 -9.14
N LEU A 57 10.47 -18.60 -8.88
CA LEU A 57 11.71 -19.15 -8.33
C LEU A 57 11.49 -19.79 -6.95
N VAL A 58 10.72 -19.13 -6.08
CA VAL A 58 10.37 -19.67 -4.76
C VAL A 58 9.55 -20.96 -4.91
N LEU A 59 8.55 -20.99 -5.80
CA LEU A 59 7.76 -22.19 -6.05
C LEU A 59 8.64 -23.36 -6.56
N ALA A 60 9.57 -23.09 -7.47
CA ALA A 60 10.51 -24.10 -7.96
C ALA A 60 11.41 -24.63 -6.83
N ALA A 61 11.96 -23.73 -6.00
CA ALA A 61 12.82 -24.11 -4.87
C ALA A 61 12.07 -24.95 -3.83
N VAL A 62 10.86 -24.52 -3.42
CA VAL A 62 10.03 -25.26 -2.46
C VAL A 62 9.65 -26.62 -3.01
N THR A 63 9.30 -26.70 -4.30
CA THR A 63 8.98 -27.98 -4.95
C THR A 63 10.17 -28.94 -4.94
N ALA A 64 11.38 -28.45 -5.27
CA ALA A 64 12.59 -29.24 -5.25
C ALA A 64 12.90 -29.80 -3.85
N VAL A 65 12.80 -28.97 -2.81
CA VAL A 65 13.00 -29.39 -1.42
C VAL A 65 11.92 -30.40 -0.99
N THR A 66 10.67 -30.19 -1.39
CA THR A 66 9.55 -31.09 -1.06
C THR A 66 9.77 -32.48 -1.66
N ILE A 67 10.21 -32.56 -2.92
CA ILE A 67 10.54 -33.84 -3.57
C ILE A 67 11.73 -34.50 -2.89
N TRP A 68 12.75 -33.73 -2.52
CA TRP A 68 13.94 -34.25 -1.85
C TRP A 68 13.60 -34.89 -0.49
N ILE A 69 12.92 -34.13 0.38
CA ILE A 69 12.56 -34.59 1.71
C ILE A 69 11.51 -35.71 1.61
N GLY A 70 10.42 -35.48 0.87
CA GLY A 70 9.33 -36.46 0.74
C GLY A 70 9.77 -37.77 0.06
N GLY A 71 10.70 -37.70 -0.89
CA GLY A 71 11.31 -38.88 -1.50
C GLY A 71 12.17 -39.67 -0.49
N LEU A 72 12.98 -38.96 0.30
CA LEU A 72 13.76 -39.57 1.38
C LEU A 72 12.85 -40.22 2.43
N ASP A 73 11.81 -39.52 2.87
CA ASP A 73 10.83 -40.05 3.85
C ASP A 73 10.13 -41.29 3.31
N TYR A 74 9.71 -41.30 2.05
CA TYR A 74 9.08 -42.46 1.42
C TYR A 74 10.03 -43.67 1.37
N LEU A 75 11.30 -43.43 1.02
CA LEU A 75 12.32 -44.47 0.98
C LEU A 75 12.60 -45.04 2.38
N LEU A 76 12.72 -44.18 3.38
CA LEU A 76 12.93 -44.57 4.77
C LEU A 76 11.74 -45.38 5.31
N VAL A 77 10.51 -44.98 5.01
CA VAL A 77 9.31 -45.74 5.40
C VAL A 77 9.26 -47.11 4.73
N LEU A 78 9.63 -47.20 3.45
CA LEU A 78 9.68 -48.47 2.73
C LEU A 78 10.69 -49.44 3.38
N ILE A 79 11.88 -48.94 3.71
CA ILE A 79 12.94 -49.70 4.38
C ILE A 79 12.49 -50.12 5.79
N ALA A 80 11.95 -49.19 6.58
CA ALA A 80 11.50 -49.47 7.94
C ALA A 80 10.37 -50.52 7.96
N ARG A 81 9.42 -50.45 7.02
CA ARG A 81 8.35 -51.45 6.90
C ARG A 81 8.88 -52.82 6.48
N SER A 82 9.93 -52.86 5.65
CA SER A 82 10.62 -54.10 5.27
C SER A 82 11.39 -54.74 6.44
N ILE A 83 11.85 -53.93 7.40
CA ILE A 83 12.58 -54.40 8.59
C ILE A 83 11.63 -54.88 9.70
N ASN A 84 10.45 -54.25 9.83
CA ASN A 84 9.42 -54.60 10.81
C ASN A 84 8.48 -55.73 10.33
N TRP A 85 8.95 -56.57 9.41
CA TRP A 85 8.29 -57.81 8.97
C TRP A 85 9.09 -59.02 9.44
#